data_AF-A0A6A7VUP5-F1
#
_entry.id   AF-A0A6A7VUP5-F1
#
_cell.length_a   1.000
_cell.length_b   1.000
_cell.length_c   1.000
_cell.angle_alpha   90.00
_cell.angle_beta   90.00
_cell.angle_gamma   90.00
#
_symmetry.space_group_name_H-M   'P 1'
#
loop_
_entity.id
_entity.type
_entity.pdbx_description
1 polymer ?
#
loop_
_entity_poly.entity_id
_entity_poly.type
_entity_poly.pdbx_seq_one_letter_code
_entity_poly.pdbx_strand_id
1 'polypeptide(L)'
;MATKKTCASTTDLYEDVLKCPGEKRLPGTRAYGFFIPRRYITKLAEPQKEAATSLKDYLVIKDNHTIQADKVWFKVAFVTDKSSFSPEAQGEHSCKTMNLKATLILPGTEEEASALASILLNDDCIFMVPERNGKLRQFGDDTFEVDVTPSQSSGAGISDETNTTLEISASCETMPPFYFGTLTTAEGTISGKDCKLVEVSEGTGSH
;
A
#
# COMPACT_ATOMS: atom_id res chain seq x y z
N MET A 1 41.27 -11.38 -5.97
CA MET A 1 40.68 -12.73 -5.80
C MET A 1 39.18 -12.56 -5.77
N ALA A 2 38.45 -13.22 -6.68
CA ALA A 2 37.00 -13.16 -6.70
C ALA A 2 36.46 -13.92 -5.48
N THR A 3 35.82 -13.20 -4.55
CA THR A 3 35.16 -13.79 -3.39
C THR A 3 34.10 -14.76 -3.89
N LYS A 4 34.33 -16.06 -3.68
CA LYS A 4 33.37 -17.12 -4.03
C LYS A 4 32.08 -16.82 -3.27
N LYS A 5 30.99 -16.55 -4.00
CA LYS A 5 29.66 -16.35 -3.41
C LYS A 5 29.22 -17.70 -2.81
N THR A 6 29.47 -17.92 -1.53
CA THR A 6 28.95 -19.08 -0.80
C THR A 6 27.53 -18.76 -0.37
N CYS A 7 26.60 -19.70 -0.54
CA CYS A 7 25.20 -19.57 -0.09
C CYS A 7 25.04 -19.51 1.46
N ALA A 8 26.13 -19.25 2.19
CA ALA A 8 26.22 -19.31 3.64
C ALA A 8 25.99 -17.96 4.32
N SER A 9 25.66 -16.90 3.57
CA SER A 9 25.39 -15.57 4.11
C SER A 9 23.89 -15.25 4.23
N THR A 10 23.00 -16.22 3.95
CA THR A 10 21.56 -16.02 4.13
C THR A 10 21.22 -16.17 5.60
N THR A 11 20.76 -15.09 6.22
CA THR A 11 20.20 -15.15 7.59
C THR A 11 19.04 -16.13 7.58
N ASP A 12 19.06 -17.14 8.46
CA ASP A 12 17.91 -18.01 8.63
C ASP A 12 16.79 -17.25 9.36
N LEU A 13 15.72 -16.97 8.63
CA LEU A 13 14.56 -16.22 9.11
C LEU A 13 13.36 -17.12 9.41
N TYR A 14 13.46 -18.44 9.23
CA TYR A 14 12.33 -19.32 9.46
C TYR A 14 12.03 -19.43 10.96
N GLU A 15 10.86 -18.95 11.37
CA GLU A 15 10.33 -19.05 12.74
C GLU A 15 8.90 -19.63 12.73
N ASP A 16 8.48 -20.24 13.84
CA ASP A 16 7.13 -20.81 13.97
C ASP A 16 6.06 -19.72 13.86
N VAL A 17 5.24 -19.78 12.81
CA VAL A 17 4.06 -18.91 12.64
C VAL A 17 2.86 -19.55 13.33
N LEU A 18 2.73 -19.31 14.64
CA LEU A 18 1.66 -19.88 15.46
C LEU A 18 0.36 -19.07 15.36
N LYS A 19 -0.77 -19.78 15.25
CA LYS A 19 -2.11 -19.19 15.39
C LYS A 19 -2.51 -19.21 16.86
N CYS A 20 -2.49 -18.06 17.52
CA CYS A 20 -2.99 -17.95 18.89
C CYS A 20 -4.53 -18.01 18.93
N PRO A 21 -5.13 -18.91 19.74
CA PRO A 21 -6.57 -18.92 19.97
C PRO A 21 -7.04 -17.57 20.54
N GLY A 22 -8.04 -16.95 19.90
CA GLY A 22 -8.60 -15.67 20.33
C GLY A 22 -7.99 -14.42 19.65
N GLU A 23 -6.95 -14.56 18.82
CA GLU A 23 -6.41 -13.43 18.06
C GLU A 23 -7.43 -12.98 16.99
N LYS A 24 -7.96 -11.76 17.14
CA LYS A 24 -8.92 -11.19 16.18
C LYS A 24 -8.20 -10.77 14.90
N ARG A 25 -8.48 -11.49 13.80
CA ARG A 25 -8.10 -11.09 12.45
C ARG A 25 -9.30 -10.39 11.81
N LEU A 26 -9.17 -9.11 11.55
CA LEU A 26 -10.22 -8.31 10.91
C LEU A 26 -10.03 -8.32 9.39
N PRO A 27 -11.01 -8.85 8.62
CA PRO A 27 -10.92 -8.83 7.16
C PRO A 27 -11.21 -7.44 6.59
N GLY A 28 -10.72 -7.21 5.37
CA GLY A 28 -10.99 -6.01 4.59
C GLY A 28 -10.08 -4.81 4.90
N THR A 29 -10.26 -3.76 4.12
CA THR A 29 -9.54 -2.49 4.25
C THR A 29 -10.37 -1.48 5.06
N ARG A 30 -9.79 -0.35 5.43
CA ARG A 30 -10.57 0.80 5.93
C ARG A 30 -11.31 1.47 4.77
N ALA A 31 -12.27 2.34 5.11
CA ALA A 31 -13.07 3.13 4.16
C ALA A 31 -12.30 4.31 3.54
N TYR A 32 -10.97 4.26 3.53
CA TYR A 32 -10.11 5.25 2.88
C TYR A 32 -8.76 4.63 2.54
N GLY A 33 -8.03 5.26 1.63
CA GLY A 33 -6.64 4.96 1.30
C GLY A 33 -5.91 6.21 0.85
N PHE A 34 -4.63 6.06 0.51
CA PHE A 34 -3.81 7.16 0.01
C PHE A 34 -3.15 6.76 -1.30
N PHE A 35 -2.90 7.74 -2.16
CA PHE A 35 -2.09 7.54 -3.35
C PHE A 35 -1.21 8.77 -3.61
N ILE A 36 -0.14 8.56 -4.36
CA ILE A 36 0.70 9.64 -4.87
C ILE A 36 1.24 9.22 -6.25
N PRO A 37 1.26 10.13 -7.24
CA PRO A 37 1.93 9.87 -8.50
C PRO A 37 3.41 9.52 -8.29
N ARG A 38 3.90 8.47 -8.95
CA ARG A 38 5.29 7.99 -8.83
C ARG A 38 6.29 9.11 -9.15
N ARG A 39 5.96 9.98 -10.11
CA ARG A 39 6.72 11.18 -10.49
C ARG A 39 6.99 12.17 -9.35
N TYR A 40 6.21 12.16 -8.26
CA TYR A 40 6.44 13.02 -7.10
C TYR A 40 7.35 12.39 -6.04
N ILE A 41 7.65 11.09 -6.15
CA ILE A 41 8.57 10.40 -5.26
C ILE A 41 9.98 10.42 -5.88
N THR A 42 10.92 11.03 -5.18
CA THR A 42 12.34 11.05 -5.58
C THR A 42 13.06 9.75 -5.19
N LYS A 43 12.69 9.15 -4.06
CA LYS A 43 13.24 7.87 -3.60
C LYS A 43 12.17 7.07 -2.87
N LEU A 44 11.89 5.87 -3.37
CA LEU A 44 11.09 4.87 -2.67
C LEU A 44 11.93 4.22 -1.58
N ALA A 45 11.28 3.91 -0.46
CA ALA A 45 11.91 3.22 0.65
C ALA A 45 11.64 1.73 0.45
N GLU A 46 12.68 0.90 0.64
CA GLU A 46 12.60 -0.53 0.37
C GLU A 46 12.28 -1.32 1.65
N PRO A 47 11.61 -2.48 1.50
CA PRO A 47 11.44 -3.40 2.61
C PRO A 47 12.80 -3.97 3.06
N GLN A 48 12.90 -4.38 4.32
CA GLN A 48 14.18 -4.85 4.89
C GLN A 48 14.74 -6.10 4.18
N LYS A 49 13.89 -6.96 3.61
CA LYS A 49 14.28 -8.21 2.92
C LYS A 49 15.36 -8.96 3.73
N GLU A 50 16.48 -9.32 3.09
CA GLU A 50 17.60 -10.08 3.68
C GLU A 50 18.31 -9.36 4.85
N ALA A 51 18.09 -8.05 5.03
CA ALA A 51 18.63 -7.29 6.16
C ALA A 51 17.74 -7.39 7.42
N ALA A 52 16.59 -8.06 7.34
CA ALA A 52 15.68 -8.21 8.48
C ALA A 52 16.30 -9.07 9.60
N THR A 53 16.08 -8.65 10.84
CA THR A 53 16.50 -9.39 12.04
C THR A 53 15.48 -10.44 12.50
N SER A 54 14.27 -10.41 11.95
CA SER A 54 13.18 -11.35 12.26
C SER A 54 12.22 -11.48 11.08
N LEU A 55 11.49 -12.61 10.97
CA LEU A 55 10.59 -12.87 9.83
C LEU A 55 9.51 -11.79 9.69
N LYS A 56 8.95 -11.32 10.82
CA LYS A 56 7.96 -10.25 10.85
C LYS A 56 8.46 -8.92 10.26
N ASP A 57 9.77 -8.69 10.25
CA ASP A 57 10.39 -7.45 9.76
C ASP A 57 10.75 -7.53 8.26
N TYR A 58 10.74 -8.73 7.66
CA TYR A 58 11.18 -8.97 6.29
C TYR A 58 10.46 -8.08 5.26
N LEU A 59 9.14 -7.94 5.42
CA LEU A 59 8.28 -7.15 4.54
C LEU A 59 7.95 -5.77 5.10
N VAL A 60 8.72 -5.24 6.05
CA VAL A 60 8.46 -3.92 6.65
C VAL A 60 9.32 -2.86 5.99
N ILE A 61 8.69 -1.78 5.55
CA ILE A 61 9.36 -0.54 5.13
C ILE A 61 9.39 0.39 6.34
N LYS A 62 10.56 0.55 6.95
CA LYS A 62 10.74 1.39 8.15
C LYS A 62 10.99 2.86 7.83
N ASP A 63 11.65 3.12 6.70
CA ASP A 63 12.05 4.45 6.30
C ASP A 63 10.93 5.18 5.55
N ASN A 64 10.98 6.52 5.59
CA ASN A 64 10.03 7.35 4.86
C ASN A 64 10.38 7.40 3.37
N HIS A 65 9.36 7.45 2.52
CA HIS A 65 9.56 7.85 1.12
C HIS A 65 10.07 9.29 1.03
N THR A 66 11.03 9.52 0.14
CA THR A 66 11.51 10.87 -0.14
C THR A 66 10.66 11.49 -1.23
N ILE A 67 9.83 12.45 -0.85
CA ILE A 67 8.86 13.12 -1.73
C ILE A 67 9.42 14.49 -2.11
N GLN A 68 9.11 14.95 -3.33
CA GLN A 68 9.45 16.32 -3.75
C GLN A 68 8.82 17.36 -2.80
N ALA A 69 9.47 18.52 -2.67
CA ALA A 69 8.96 19.62 -1.84
C ALA A 69 7.52 20.00 -2.25
N ASP A 70 6.70 20.34 -1.25
CA ASP A 70 5.31 20.77 -1.38
C ASP A 70 4.34 19.73 -2.00
N LYS A 71 4.79 18.48 -2.21
CA LYS A 71 3.91 17.39 -2.63
C LYS A 71 3.46 16.58 -1.42
N VAL A 72 2.19 16.19 -1.46
CA VAL A 72 1.52 15.45 -0.39
C VAL A 72 0.80 14.24 -0.97
N TRP A 73 0.53 13.27 -0.12
CA TRP A 73 -0.32 12.13 -0.44
C TRP A 73 -1.77 12.57 -0.54
N PHE A 74 -2.44 12.10 -1.60
CA PHE A 74 -3.87 12.31 -1.82
C PHE A 74 -4.67 11.22 -1.12
N LYS A 75 -5.67 11.63 -0.35
CA LYS A 75 -6.58 10.72 0.36
C LYS A 75 -7.79 10.44 -0.52
N VAL A 76 -8.17 9.17 -0.63
CA VAL A 76 -9.36 8.73 -1.34
C VAL A 76 -10.28 8.01 -0.37
N ALA A 77 -11.55 8.38 -0.37
CA ALA A 77 -12.58 7.68 0.41
C ALA A 77 -13.12 6.49 -0.37
N PHE A 78 -13.29 5.37 0.32
CA PHE A 78 -13.84 4.14 -0.25
C PHE A 78 -15.21 3.84 0.34
N VAL A 79 -16.02 3.10 -0.42
CA VAL A 79 -17.22 2.48 0.10
C VAL A 79 -16.82 1.46 1.17
N THR A 80 -17.37 1.64 2.36
CA THR A 80 -17.13 0.79 3.52
C THR A 80 -17.37 -0.67 3.17
N ASP A 81 -16.43 -1.54 3.54
CA ASP A 81 -16.52 -3.00 3.47
C ASP A 81 -16.60 -3.60 2.06
N LYS A 82 -16.29 -2.82 1.01
CA LYS A 82 -16.26 -3.31 -0.37
C LYS A 82 -14.87 -3.42 -0.99
N SER A 83 -13.90 -2.71 -0.44
CA SER A 83 -12.52 -2.72 -0.96
C SER A 83 -11.72 -3.89 -0.38
N SER A 84 -10.85 -4.49 -1.20
CA SER A 84 -10.07 -5.66 -0.84
C SER A 84 -8.75 -5.72 -1.61
N PHE A 85 -7.85 -6.61 -1.21
CA PHE A 85 -6.63 -6.91 -1.96
C PHE A 85 -6.37 -8.41 -1.98
N SER A 86 -5.88 -8.91 -3.09
CA SER A 86 -5.66 -10.33 -3.37
C SER A 86 -4.37 -10.52 -4.16
N PRO A 87 -3.19 -10.52 -3.49
CA PRO A 87 -1.92 -10.77 -4.14
C PRO A 87 -1.87 -12.20 -4.68
N GLU A 88 -1.42 -12.37 -5.91
CA GLU A 88 -1.34 -13.66 -6.59
C GLU A 88 0.10 -13.93 -7.04
N ALA A 89 0.54 -15.18 -6.99
CA ALA A 89 1.84 -15.54 -7.55
C ALA A 89 1.79 -15.54 -9.08
N GLN A 90 2.83 -15.02 -9.72
CA GLN A 90 3.00 -14.97 -11.17
C GLN A 90 4.39 -15.48 -11.55
N GLY A 91 4.52 -16.00 -12.78
CA GLY A 91 5.78 -16.47 -13.33
C GLY A 91 6.01 -17.98 -13.13
N GLU A 92 7.12 -18.45 -13.68
CA GLU A 92 7.46 -19.87 -13.76
C GLU A 92 8.44 -20.27 -12.64
N HIS A 93 8.58 -21.58 -12.38
CA HIS A 93 9.50 -22.08 -11.35
C HIS A 93 10.93 -21.50 -11.57
N SER A 94 11.50 -20.89 -10.51
CA SER A 94 12.77 -20.13 -10.48
C SER A 94 12.70 -18.64 -10.86
N CYS A 95 11.57 -18.15 -11.39
CA CYS A 95 11.33 -16.73 -11.71
C CYS A 95 9.97 -16.27 -11.18
N LYS A 96 9.60 -16.72 -9.98
CA LYS A 96 8.31 -16.36 -9.38
C LYS A 96 8.36 -14.95 -8.81
N THR A 97 7.39 -14.14 -9.20
CA THR A 97 7.07 -12.84 -8.64
C THR A 97 5.64 -12.88 -8.08
N MET A 98 5.21 -11.79 -7.47
CA MET A 98 3.85 -11.58 -7.00
C MET A 98 3.21 -10.47 -7.83
N ASN A 99 1.99 -10.71 -8.30
CA ASN A 99 1.11 -9.68 -8.81
C ASN A 99 0.23 -9.18 -7.66
N LEU A 100 0.49 -7.95 -7.22
CA LEU A 100 -0.26 -7.30 -6.16
C LEU A 100 -1.54 -6.71 -6.74
N LYS A 101 -2.66 -7.40 -6.52
CA LYS A 101 -3.98 -6.90 -6.93
C LYS A 101 -4.71 -6.24 -5.76
N ALA A 102 -5.29 -5.07 -6.01
CA ALA A 102 -6.22 -4.41 -5.09
C ALA A 102 -7.46 -3.90 -5.82
N THR A 103 -8.63 -4.10 -5.23
CA THR A 103 -9.90 -3.59 -5.74
C THR A 103 -10.38 -2.50 -4.79
N LEU A 104 -10.32 -1.25 -5.24
CA LEU A 104 -10.74 -0.08 -4.45
C LEU A 104 -12.06 0.46 -5.01
N ILE A 105 -13.07 0.56 -4.16
CA ILE A 105 -14.42 0.99 -4.55
C ILE A 105 -14.65 2.41 -4.06
N LEU A 106 -14.72 3.37 -4.97
CA LEU A 106 -15.08 4.75 -4.70
C LEU A 106 -16.61 4.92 -4.77
N PRO A 107 -17.19 5.79 -3.92
CA PRO A 107 -18.62 6.05 -3.94
C PRO A 107 -19.00 6.87 -5.18
N GLY A 108 -20.09 6.48 -5.85
CA GLY A 108 -20.67 7.23 -6.96
C GLY A 108 -19.89 7.13 -8.28
N THR A 109 -20.45 7.79 -9.29
CA THR A 109 -19.85 8.00 -10.63
C THR A 109 -19.83 9.50 -10.95
N GLU A 110 -19.82 10.33 -9.92
CA GLU A 110 -19.81 11.79 -10.05
C GLU A 110 -18.51 12.28 -10.71
N GLU A 111 -18.49 13.58 -11.06
CA GLU A 111 -17.42 14.22 -11.83
C GLU A 111 -16.02 13.94 -11.24
N GLU A 112 -15.87 14.01 -9.92
CA GLU A 112 -14.59 13.79 -9.23
C GLU A 112 -14.10 12.33 -9.33
N ALA A 113 -14.98 11.36 -9.07
CA ALA A 113 -14.64 9.94 -9.13
C ALA A 113 -14.31 9.50 -10.57
N SER A 114 -15.08 10.01 -11.54
CA SER A 114 -14.88 9.75 -12.97
C SER A 114 -13.59 10.41 -13.50
N ALA A 115 -13.31 11.65 -13.10
CA ALA A 115 -12.09 12.35 -13.49
C ALA A 115 -10.85 11.69 -12.88
N LEU A 116 -10.89 11.34 -11.59
CA LEU A 116 -9.81 10.64 -10.92
C LEU A 116 -9.52 9.29 -11.60
N ALA A 117 -10.56 8.49 -11.85
CA ALA A 117 -10.44 7.22 -12.57
C ALA A 117 -9.81 7.39 -13.96
N SER A 118 -10.21 8.42 -14.70
CA SER A 118 -9.69 8.70 -16.05
C SER A 118 -8.22 9.13 -16.05
N ILE A 119 -7.79 9.86 -15.02
CA ILE A 119 -6.38 10.26 -14.87
C ILE A 119 -5.54 9.05 -14.47
N LEU A 120 -5.99 8.27 -13.49
CA LEU A 120 -5.28 7.10 -12.98
C LEU A 120 -5.12 6.00 -14.03
N LEU A 121 -6.00 5.94 -15.04
CA LEU A 121 -5.91 4.98 -16.15
C LEU A 121 -4.54 4.99 -16.86
N ASN A 122 -3.88 6.14 -16.94
CA ASN A 122 -2.58 6.28 -17.63
C ASN A 122 -1.50 6.91 -16.76
N ASP A 123 -1.71 7.05 -15.44
CA ASP A 123 -0.72 7.64 -14.53
C ASP A 123 -0.19 6.56 -13.58
N ASP A 124 1.13 6.45 -13.51
CA ASP A 124 1.80 5.53 -12.58
C ASP A 124 1.77 6.12 -11.17
N CYS A 125 1.13 5.40 -10.24
CA CYS A 125 0.86 5.86 -8.89
C CYS A 125 1.22 4.80 -7.86
N ILE A 126 1.74 5.24 -6.71
CA ILE A 126 1.95 4.39 -5.55
C ILE A 126 0.72 4.48 -4.66
N PHE A 127 0.13 3.33 -4.31
CA PHE A 127 -1.06 3.24 -3.48
C PHE A 127 -0.73 2.71 -2.09
N MET A 128 -1.37 3.29 -1.09
CA MET A 128 -1.23 2.97 0.32
C MET A 128 -2.61 2.61 0.87
N VAL A 129 -2.84 1.32 1.09
CA VAL A 129 -4.15 0.78 1.47
C VAL A 129 -4.11 0.32 2.93
N PRO A 130 -4.86 0.98 3.84
CA PRO A 130 -4.91 0.60 5.24
C PRO A 130 -5.82 -0.61 5.43
N GLU A 131 -5.31 -1.65 6.08
CA GLU A 131 -6.10 -2.77 6.59
C GLU A 131 -6.98 -2.33 7.76
N ARG A 132 -8.08 -3.05 8.03
CA ARG A 132 -8.97 -2.73 9.17
C ARG A 132 -8.24 -2.76 10.52
N ASN A 133 -7.15 -3.53 10.64
CA ASN A 133 -6.27 -3.55 11.82
C ASN A 133 -5.41 -2.28 11.99
N GLY A 134 -5.42 -1.35 11.03
CA GLY A 134 -4.67 -0.10 11.04
C GLY A 134 -3.27 -0.17 10.44
N LYS A 135 -2.82 -1.34 9.99
CA LYS A 135 -1.56 -1.48 9.27
C LYS A 135 -1.71 -1.02 7.83
N LEU A 136 -0.73 -0.29 7.33
CA LEU A 136 -0.72 0.21 5.97
C LEU A 136 0.05 -0.72 5.04
N ARG A 137 -0.53 -1.05 3.88
CA ARG A 137 0.10 -1.82 2.82
C ARG A 137 0.45 -0.91 1.64
N GLN A 138 1.66 -1.04 1.12
CA GLN A 138 2.06 -0.36 -0.11
C GLN A 138 1.81 -1.28 -1.32
N PHE A 139 1.30 -0.67 -2.39
CA PHE A 139 1.15 -1.25 -3.72
C PHE A 139 1.89 -0.36 -4.72
N GLY A 140 2.78 -0.97 -5.48
CA GLY A 140 3.75 -0.30 -6.35
C GLY A 140 5.17 -0.37 -5.80
N ASP A 141 6.12 -0.37 -6.73
CA ASP A 141 7.55 -0.52 -6.48
C ASP A 141 8.33 0.39 -7.45
N ASP A 142 9.65 0.47 -7.31
CA ASP A 142 10.50 1.22 -8.24
C ASP A 142 10.73 0.48 -9.56
N THR A 143 10.61 -0.84 -9.53
CA THR A 143 10.99 -1.71 -10.65
C THR A 143 9.87 -1.89 -11.67
N PHE A 144 8.61 -1.81 -11.23
CA PHE A 144 7.45 -2.09 -12.06
C PHE A 144 6.40 -1.00 -11.89
N GLU A 145 5.85 -0.57 -13.02
CA GLU A 145 4.75 0.41 -13.06
C GLU A 145 3.47 -0.21 -12.49
N VAL A 146 2.62 0.66 -11.95
CA VAL A 146 1.31 0.28 -11.43
C VAL A 146 0.25 0.53 -12.50
N ASP A 147 -0.46 -0.53 -12.88
CA ASP A 147 -1.61 -0.44 -13.77
C ASP A 147 -2.89 -0.22 -12.96
N VAL A 148 -3.74 0.70 -13.42
CA VAL A 148 -5.07 0.94 -12.87
C VAL A 148 -6.11 0.70 -13.96
N THR A 149 -7.00 -0.25 -13.72
CA THR A 149 -8.16 -0.54 -14.58
C THR A 149 -9.43 -0.01 -13.91
N PRO A 150 -9.85 1.23 -14.22
CA PRO A 150 -11.09 1.77 -13.72
C PRO A 150 -12.31 1.12 -14.41
N SER A 151 -13.37 0.89 -13.65
CA SER A 151 -14.69 0.54 -14.16
C SER A 151 -15.78 1.26 -13.38
N GLN A 152 -16.94 1.48 -13.99
CA GLN A 152 -18.05 2.20 -13.38
C GLN A 152 -19.36 1.45 -13.55
N SER A 153 -20.19 1.51 -12.52
CA SER A 153 -21.56 1.02 -12.54
C SER A 153 -22.47 2.17 -12.13
N SER A 154 -23.43 2.54 -12.99
CA SER A 154 -24.45 3.53 -12.65
C SER A 154 -25.57 2.98 -11.77
N GLY A 155 -25.69 1.64 -11.68
CA GLY A 155 -26.88 0.95 -11.18
C GLY A 155 -28.04 1.02 -12.17
N ALA A 156 -28.77 -0.10 -12.35
CA ALA A 156 -29.92 -0.17 -13.25
C ALA A 156 -31.25 -0.24 -12.48
N GLY A 157 -31.23 -0.77 -11.26
CA GLY A 157 -32.35 -0.86 -10.33
C GLY A 157 -32.27 0.12 -9.15
N ILE A 158 -33.39 0.31 -8.44
CA ILE A 158 -33.53 1.24 -7.30
C ILE A 158 -32.62 0.87 -6.12
N SER A 159 -32.23 -0.40 -6.01
CA SER A 159 -31.32 -0.92 -4.98
C SER A 159 -29.86 -1.01 -5.43
N ASP A 160 -29.58 -0.72 -6.70
CA ASP A 160 -28.23 -0.87 -7.22
C ASP A 160 -27.37 0.30 -6.77
N GLU A 161 -26.09 0.00 -6.53
CA GLU A 161 -25.15 1.03 -6.13
C GLU A 161 -24.46 1.64 -7.34
N THR A 162 -24.44 2.97 -7.34
CA THR A 162 -23.60 3.76 -8.22
C THR A 162 -22.19 3.82 -7.63
N ASN A 163 -21.20 3.24 -8.30
CA ASN A 163 -19.83 3.19 -7.81
C ASN A 163 -18.79 3.24 -8.94
N THR A 164 -17.58 3.63 -8.56
CA THR A 164 -16.39 3.60 -9.41
C THR A 164 -15.39 2.63 -8.80
N THR A 165 -15.05 1.58 -9.52
CA THR A 165 -14.09 0.56 -9.10
C THR A 165 -12.74 0.86 -9.73
N LEU A 166 -11.68 0.88 -8.93
CA LEU A 166 -10.30 0.94 -9.38
C LEU A 166 -9.64 -0.41 -9.09
N GLU A 167 -9.35 -1.17 -10.14
CA GLU A 167 -8.55 -2.38 -10.02
C GLU A 167 -7.09 -2.02 -10.23
N ILE A 168 -6.28 -2.16 -9.19
CA ILE A 168 -4.85 -1.91 -9.19
C ILE A 168 -4.15 -3.24 -9.40
N SER A 169 -3.20 -3.29 -10.32
CA SER A 169 -2.23 -4.38 -10.42
C SER A 169 -0.81 -3.84 -10.46
N ALA A 170 0.05 -4.37 -9.60
CA ALA A 170 1.47 -4.04 -9.58
C ALA A 170 2.31 -5.31 -9.46
N SER A 171 3.26 -5.51 -10.37
CA SER A 171 4.22 -6.60 -10.25
C SER A 171 5.24 -6.27 -9.16
N CYS A 172 5.57 -7.24 -8.31
CA CYS A 172 6.55 -7.08 -7.24
C CYS A 172 7.24 -8.42 -6.93
N GLU A 173 8.44 -8.39 -6.39
CA GLU A 173 9.14 -9.61 -5.96
C GLU A 173 8.50 -10.26 -4.73
N THR A 174 7.80 -9.46 -3.91
CA THR A 174 7.31 -9.88 -2.60
C THR A 174 5.80 -9.65 -2.44
N MET A 175 5.24 -10.19 -1.36
CA MET A 175 3.91 -9.80 -0.86
C MET A 175 3.88 -8.29 -0.54
N PRO A 176 2.68 -7.65 -0.51
CA PRO A 176 2.58 -6.20 -0.35
C PRO A 176 3.18 -5.79 1.01
N PRO A 177 4.23 -4.95 1.03
CA PRO A 177 4.96 -4.65 2.26
C PRO A 177 4.15 -3.79 3.23
N PHE A 178 4.47 -3.88 4.52
CA PHE A 178 3.92 -3.04 5.57
C PHE A 178 4.70 -1.73 5.65
N TYR A 179 4.03 -0.59 5.47
CA TYR A 179 4.68 0.72 5.55
C TYR A 179 4.58 1.31 6.95
N PHE A 180 5.72 1.50 7.63
CA PHE A 180 5.80 2.08 8.98
C PHE A 180 6.30 3.53 8.99
N GLY A 181 6.70 4.05 7.83
CA GLY A 181 7.05 5.46 7.68
C GLY A 181 5.86 6.39 7.85
N THR A 182 6.08 7.68 7.61
CA THR A 182 5.04 8.72 7.67
C THR A 182 4.53 9.08 6.28
N LEU A 183 3.26 9.49 6.21
CA LEU A 183 2.60 10.03 5.03
C LEU A 183 2.25 11.49 5.30
N THR A 184 2.83 12.42 4.56
CA THR A 184 2.41 13.84 4.61
C THR A 184 1.17 14.02 3.75
N THR A 185 0.03 14.33 4.36
CA THR A 185 -1.23 14.63 3.66
C THR A 185 -1.60 16.11 3.82
N ALA A 186 -2.57 16.60 3.06
CA ALA A 186 -3.11 17.95 3.23
C ALA A 186 -3.73 18.20 4.63
N GLU A 187 -4.23 17.13 5.28
CA GLU A 187 -4.84 17.19 6.61
C GLU A 187 -3.81 17.03 7.76
N GLY A 188 -2.53 16.81 7.43
CA GLY A 188 -1.47 16.57 8.41
C GLY A 188 -0.65 15.30 8.12
N THR A 189 0.25 14.96 9.04
CA THR A 189 1.12 13.79 8.92
C THR A 189 0.47 12.56 9.54
N ILE A 190 0.36 11.48 8.77
CA ILE A 190 -0.21 10.20 9.20
C ILE A 190 0.94 9.19 9.40
N SER A 191 0.92 8.46 10.50
CA SER A 191 1.82 7.34 10.76
C SER A 191 1.33 6.09 10.01
N GLY A 192 2.17 5.48 9.17
CA GLY A 192 1.86 4.25 8.45
C GLY A 192 1.73 3.02 9.35
N LYS A 193 2.31 3.07 10.56
CA LYS A 193 2.29 1.97 11.53
C LYS A 193 0.87 1.67 12.05
N ASP A 194 0.07 2.71 12.26
CA ASP A 194 -1.24 2.62 12.90
C ASP A 194 -2.35 3.41 12.17
N CYS A 195 -2.00 4.09 11.07
CA CYS A 195 -2.89 4.96 10.30
C CYS A 195 -3.60 5.98 11.20
N LYS A 196 -2.82 6.63 12.07
CA LYS A 196 -3.27 7.73 12.93
C LYS A 196 -2.51 9.00 12.60
N LEU A 197 -3.13 10.14 12.88
CA LEU A 197 -2.46 11.44 12.83
C LEU A 197 -1.33 11.43 13.87
N VAL A 198 -0.15 11.86 13.44
CA VAL A 198 0.96 12.14 14.33
C VAL A 198 0.62 13.46 15.02
N GLU A 199 0.28 13.40 16.30
CA GLU A 199 0.13 14.61 17.11
C GLU A 199 1.50 15.32 17.11
N VAL A 200 1.55 16.51 16.53
CA VAL A 200 2.67 17.41 16.74
C VAL A 200 2.55 17.82 18.20
N SER A 201 3.31 17.20 19.09
CA SER A 201 3.47 17.75 20.42
C SER A 201 4.15 19.10 20.23
N GLU A 202 3.37 20.19 20.24
CA GLU A 202 3.88 21.50 20.58
C GLU A 202 4.64 21.32 21.89
N GLY A 203 5.97 21.32 21.78
CA GLY A 203 6.82 21.41 22.95
C GLY A 203 6.44 22.72 23.62
N THR A 204 5.68 22.64 24.71
CA THR A 204 5.59 23.70 25.69
C THR A 204 7.00 23.90 26.21
N GLY A 205 7.69 24.87 25.58
CA GLY A 205 8.97 25.37 26.01
C GLY A 205 8.87 25.80 27.46
N SER A 206 9.79 25.26 28.25
CA SER A 206 10.24 25.82 29.50
C SER A 206 10.42 27.34 29.37
N HIS A 207 9.70 28.12 30.18
CA HIS A 207 10.15 29.37 30.79
C HIS A 207 9.33 29.67 32.04
#